data_AF-A0A085L670-F1
#
_entry.id   AF-A0A085L670-F1
#
_cell.length_a   1.000
_cell.length_b   1.000
_cell.length_c   1.000
_cell.angle_alpha   90.00
_cell.angle_beta   90.00
_cell.angle_gamma   90.00
#
_symmetry.space_group_name_H-M   'P 1'
#
loop_
_entity.id
_entity.type
_entity.pdbx_description
1 polymer ?
#
loop_
_entity_poly.entity_id
_entity_poly.type
_entity_poly.pdbx_seq_one_letter_code
_entity_poly.pdbx_strand_id
1 'polypeptide(L)' 'INTAHFYQLISTKDMLDLVAAKPDKVEIVFTGRYAPPEIINAADLVTEMKEVKHYFHKGILARDGIER' A
#
# COMPACT_ATOMS: atom_id res chain seq x y z
N ILE A 1 4.57 1.99 -0.66
CA ILE A 1 4.42 3.46 -0.82
C ILE A 1 3.57 4.07 0.30
N ASN A 2 2.41 3.49 0.61
CA ASN A 2 1.49 4.01 1.64
C ASN A 2 2.16 4.11 3.03
N THR A 3 2.93 3.09 3.41
CA THR A 3 3.64 3.09 4.68
C THR A 3 4.77 4.13 4.72
N ALA A 4 5.42 4.43 3.60
CA ALA A 4 6.43 5.50 3.54
C ALA A 4 5.78 6.88 3.71
N HIS A 5 4.60 7.09 3.12
CA HIS A 5 3.78 8.27 3.35
C HIS A 5 3.38 8.40 4.83
N PHE A 6 2.96 7.30 5.47
CA PHE A 6 2.63 7.29 6.90
C PHE A 6 3.81 7.73 7.79
N TYR A 7 5.05 7.35 7.41
CA TYR A 7 6.27 7.83 8.07
C TYR A 7 6.75 9.22 7.61
N GLN A 8 5.92 9.97 6.87
CA GLN A 8 6.20 11.32 6.36
C GLN A 8 7.44 11.41 5.44
N LEU A 9 7.84 10.30 4.83
CA LEU A 9 8.96 10.27 3.89
C LEU A 9 8.54 10.76 2.49
N ILE A 10 7.24 10.73 2.19
CA ILE A 10 6.66 11.10 0.89
C ILE A 10 5.35 11.83 1.16
N SER A 11 5.08 12.93 0.45
CA SER A 11 3.83 13.68 0.62
C SER A 11 2.68 13.06 -0.21
N THR A 12 1.43 13.31 0.20
CA THR A 12 0.25 12.93 -0.60
C THR A 12 0.28 13.59 -1.98
N LYS A 13 0.81 14.81 -2.06
CA LYS A 13 0.97 15.54 -3.32
C LYS A 13 1.88 14.79 -4.29
N ASP A 14 3.05 14.34 -3.83
CA ASP A 14 3.99 13.59 -4.69
C ASP A 14 3.35 12.30 -5.24
N MET A 15 2.55 11.63 -4.41
CA MET A 15 1.82 10.42 -4.82
C MET A 15 0.76 10.73 -5.90
N LEU A 16 -0.02 11.80 -5.73
CA LEU A 16 -1.04 12.22 -6.70
C LEU A 16 -0.42 12.70 -8.02
N ASP A 17 0.67 13.46 -7.94
CA ASP A 17 1.40 13.94 -9.11
C ASP A 17 1.96 12.76 -9.92
N LEU A 18 2.41 11.68 -9.26
CA LEU A 18 2.82 10.44 -9.92
C LEU A 18 1.66 9.75 -10.64
N VAL A 19 0.48 9.67 -10.01
CA VAL A 19 -0.71 9.09 -10.63
C VAL A 19 -1.11 9.88 -11.88
N ALA A 20 -1.07 11.22 -11.81
CA ALA A 20 -1.40 12.09 -12.93
C ALA A 20 -0.36 12.04 -14.07
N ALA A 21 0.92 11.82 -13.75
CA ALA A 21 2.01 11.77 -14.72
C ALA A 21 2.16 10.41 -15.42
N LYS A 22 1.45 9.37 -14.98
CA LYS A 22 1.59 8.02 -15.53
C LYS A 22 1.15 7.96 -17.00
N PRO A 23 1.83 7.21 -17.88
CA PRO A 23 1.34 6.96 -19.23
C PRO A 23 0.03 6.13 -19.24
N ASP A 24 -0.81 6.31 -20.26
CA ASP A 24 -2.14 5.70 -20.34
C ASP A 24 -2.15 4.18 -20.17
N LYS A 25 -1.15 3.48 -20.72
CA LYS A 25 -1.05 2.01 -20.71
C LYS A 25 -0.35 1.44 -19.48
N VAL A 26 -0.03 2.28 -18.49
CA VAL A 26 0.67 1.86 -17.27
C VAL A 26 -0.32 1.80 -16.12
N GLU A 27 -0.32 0.67 -15.42
CA GLU A 27 -1.01 0.52 -14.14
C GLU A 27 -0.06 0.87 -12.99
N ILE A 28 -0.58 1.58 -11.99
CA ILE A 28 0.14 1.90 -10.77
C ILE A 28 -0.54 1.15 -9.62
N VAL A 29 0.26 0.37 -8.89
CA VAL A 29 -0.21 -0.38 -7.73
C VAL A 29 0.47 0.17 -6.48
N PHE A 30 -0.34 0.74 -5.58
CA PHE A 30 0.11 1.25 -4.30
C PHE A 30 -0.17 0.25 -3.19
N THR A 31 0.91 -0.33 -2.63
CA THR A 31 0.83 -1.28 -1.52
C THR A 31 1.37 -0.69 -0.21
N GLY A 32 0.95 -1.33 0.88
CA GLY A 32 1.27 -0.95 2.25
C GLY A 32 0.02 -0.54 3.04
N ARG A 33 0.18 -0.42 4.35
CA ARG A 33 -0.88 -0.01 5.28
C ARG A 33 -1.09 1.50 5.25
N TYR A 34 -2.25 1.95 5.73
CA TYR A 34 -2.57 3.37 5.95
C TYR A 34 -2.56 4.21 4.67
N ALA A 35 -3.24 3.72 3.62
CA ALA A 35 -3.45 4.53 2.42
C ALA A 35 -4.24 5.81 2.79
N PRO A 36 -3.76 7.00 2.41
CA PRO A 36 -4.44 8.24 2.74
C PRO A 36 -5.77 8.36 1.95
N PRO A 37 -6.83 8.97 2.51
CA PRO A 37 -8.15 9.04 1.88
C PRO A 37 -8.14 9.64 0.46
N GLU A 38 -7.27 10.61 0.21
CA GLU A 38 -7.11 11.27 -1.08
C GLU A 38 -6.69 10.28 -2.17
N ILE A 39 -5.80 9.34 -1.83
CA ILE A 39 -5.32 8.32 -2.76
C ILE A 39 -6.37 7.22 -2.96
N ILE A 40 -7.10 6.85 -1.90
CA ILE A 40 -8.22 5.91 -2.00
C ILE A 40 -9.29 6.45 -2.95
N ASN A 41 -9.63 7.74 -2.82
CA ASN A 41 -10.64 8.38 -3.67
C ASN A 41 -10.18 8.54 -5.14
N ALA A 42 -8.87 8.68 -5.38
CA ALA A 42 -8.30 8.80 -6.71
C ALA A 42 -8.09 7.45 -7.43
N ALA A 43 -8.19 6.33 -6.72
CA ALA A 43 -7.93 5.01 -7.27
C ALA A 43 -9.17 4.40 -7.94
N ASP A 44 -8.97 3.76 -9.09
CA ASP A 44 -10.03 3.01 -9.78
C ASP A 44 -10.42 1.71 -9.05
N LEU A 45 -9.45 1.10 -8.37
CA LEU A 45 -9.62 -0.15 -7.63
C LEU A 45 -8.96 -0.05 -6.25
N VAL A 46 -9.73 -0.38 -5.21
CA VAL A 46 -9.26 -0.42 -3.83
C VAL A 46 -9.59 -1.78 -3.23
N THR A 47 -8.59 -2.45 -2.66
CA THR A 47 -8.78 -3.71 -1.92
C THR A 47 -8.26 -3.55 -0.50
N GLU A 48 -9.11 -3.86 0.49
CA GLU A 48 -8.75 -3.87 1.90
C GLU A 48 -8.37 -5.29 2.36
N MET A 49 -7.12 -5.46 2.80
CA MET A 49 -6.67 -6.71 3.42
C MET A 49 -6.87 -6.63 4.93
N LYS A 50 -8.00 -7.17 5.42
CA LYS A 50 -8.29 -7.25 6.85
C LYS A 50 -7.69 -8.53 7.44
N GLU A 51 -6.83 -8.38 8.44
CA GLU A 51 -6.24 -9.51 9.16
C GLU A 51 -7.30 -10.18 10.05
N VAL A 52 -7.84 -11.33 9.59
CA VAL A 52 -8.79 -12.14 10.38
C VAL A 52 -8.06 -13.10 11.33
N LYS A 53 -6.93 -13.65 10.88
CA LYS A 53 -6.06 -14.56 11.64
C LYS A 53 -4.65 -14.54 11.07
N HIS A 54 -3.65 -14.63 11.93
CA HIS A 54 -2.24 -14.68 11.51
C HIS A 54 -1.42 -15.63 12.39
N TYR A 55 -0.54 -16.45 11.79
CA TYR A 55 0.28 -17.45 12.51
C TYR A 55 1.28 -16.81 13.48
N PHE A 56 1.70 -15.58 13.19
CA PHE A 56 2.54 -14.78 14.08
C PHE A 56 1.96 -14.67 15.50
N HIS A 57 0.63 -14.50 15.63
CA HIS A 57 -0.03 -14.44 16.95
C HIS A 57 0.02 -15.75 17.72
N LYS A 58 0.37 -16.86 17.06
CA LYS A 58 0.61 -18.17 17.69
C LYS A 58 2.09 -18.41 17.98
N GLY A 59 2.94 -17.39 17.86
CA GLY A 59 4.39 -17.48 18.07
C GLY A 59 5.17 -18.10 16.90
N ILE A 60 4.52 -18.35 15.76
CA ILE A 60 5.22 -18.85 14.56
C ILE A 60 5.91 -17.67 13.89
N LEU A 61 7.24 -17.72 13.85
CA LEU A 61 8.07 -16.69 13.21
C LEU A 61 8.05 -16.82 11.68
N ALA A 62 8.67 -15.84 11.01
CA ALA A 62 8.79 -15.81 9.56
C ALA A 62 9.52 -17.05 9.02
N ARG A 63 9.02 -17.60 7.92
CA ARG A 63 9.54 -18.80 7.26
C ARG A 63 10.05 -18.47 5.86
N ASP A 64 11.10 -19.16 5.46
CA ASP A 64 11.66 -19.05 4.10
C ASP A 64 10.61 -19.42 3.04
N GLY A 65 10.46 -18.57 2.03
CA GLY A 65 9.54 -18.77 0.92
C GLY A 65 8.08 -18.39 1.22
N ILE A 66 7.79 -17.88 2.41
CA ILE A 66 6.46 -17.33 2.75
C ILE A 66 6.58 -15.88 3.20
N GLU A 67 7.25 -15.65 4.33
CA GLU A 67 7.43 -14.31 4.90
C GLU A 67 8.87 -13.80 4.80
N ARG A 68 9.86 -14.71 4.74
CA ARG A 68 11.28 -14.39 4.59
C ARG A 68 11.74 -14.53 3.14
#